data_AF-A0A5R8NBG4-F1
#
_entry.id   AF-A0A5R8NBG4-F1
#
_cell.length_a   1.000
_cell.length_b   1.000
_cell.length_c   1.000
_cell.angle_alpha   90.00
_cell.angle_beta   90.00
_cell.angle_gamma   90.00
#
_symmetry.space_group_name_H-M   'P 1'
#
loop_
_entity.id
_entity.type
_entity.pdbx_description
1 polymer ?
#
loop_
_entity_poly.entity_id
_entity_poly.type
_entity_poly.pdbx_seq_one_letter_code
_entity_poly.pdbx_strand_id
1 'polypeptide(L)'
;MVTSGFGPRWGGMHWGVDFGRDGGSGGMPVYAAQAGRIVMAGPASGFGQWVVVDHPTEAGSGTTVYGHVIPEVPVGQTVTAGQRIARINPDQRTNGNVAPHLHFEVHRSVWVPPGPDRLDPLVWLAGARDPETPTPGGTPMAQLQADVTILSPNDSGPRDPRSCSLIIVHTNEGPATGTADGLLGYLARPSAHASYTIVVDGNGRIGRSNDDNYVPWAAGSPANERGLHLCFTGYARQSRAEWLSRPAQLAAGARVIRDWSDRYGIPLVKLSGAQMRAGQRGVGGHNDTVDAWHATDHTDPGPGFPWDVLLDMANRSDEETDMTPEQARQLADVHRELTQRYPSRSAHRKDDKPVDTLAGIALNIDGRVHEASIDIPAKLDALQRTLDELNALIADAIKEK
;
A
#
# COMPACT_ATOMS: atom_id res chain seq x y z
N MET A 1 -21.07 -8.29 -31.96
CA MET A 1 -19.80 -8.87 -32.47
C MET A 1 -18.78 -7.75 -32.61
N VAL A 2 -17.49 -8.08 -32.56
CA VAL A 2 -16.42 -7.11 -32.87
C VAL A 2 -16.43 -6.89 -34.38
N THR A 3 -16.60 -5.64 -34.80
CA THR A 3 -16.52 -5.22 -36.20
C THR A 3 -15.16 -4.61 -36.53
N SER A 4 -14.43 -4.11 -35.53
CA SER A 4 -13.06 -3.59 -35.67
C SER A 4 -12.32 -3.70 -34.33
N GLY A 5 -11.11 -4.25 -34.32
CA GLY A 5 -10.29 -4.45 -33.12
C GLY A 5 -9.41 -3.24 -32.77
N PHE A 6 -8.86 -3.25 -31.56
CA PHE A 6 -7.87 -2.28 -31.09
C PHE A 6 -6.52 -2.46 -31.82
N GLY A 7 -5.80 -1.37 -32.09
CA GLY A 7 -4.45 -1.41 -32.65
C GLY A 7 -4.28 -0.82 -34.06
N PRO A 8 -3.11 -1.04 -34.70
CA PRO A 8 -2.76 -0.40 -35.97
C PRO A 8 -3.70 -0.77 -37.13
N ARG A 9 -4.06 0.22 -37.93
CA ARG A 9 -4.88 0.13 -39.14
C ARG A 9 -4.15 0.74 -40.33
N TRP A 10 -4.60 0.44 -41.55
CA TRP A 10 -4.17 1.21 -42.71
C TRP A 10 -4.61 2.68 -42.55
N GLY A 11 -3.64 3.59 -42.39
CA GLY A 11 -3.88 5.03 -42.22
C GLY A 11 -3.93 5.55 -40.77
N GLY A 12 -3.70 4.73 -39.74
CA GLY A 12 -3.61 5.23 -38.36
C GLY A 12 -3.72 4.15 -37.27
N MET A 13 -3.85 4.58 -36.02
CA MET A 13 -4.06 3.71 -34.85
C MET A 13 -5.55 3.70 -34.48
N HIS A 14 -6.12 2.51 -34.21
CA HIS A 14 -7.41 2.40 -33.55
C HIS A 14 -7.24 2.36 -32.05
N TRP A 15 -7.85 3.32 -31.38
CA TRP A 15 -7.72 3.48 -29.94
C TRP A 15 -8.86 2.90 -29.11
N GLY A 16 -9.73 2.11 -29.75
CA GLY A 16 -10.86 1.46 -29.11
C GLY A 16 -11.21 0.15 -29.82
N VAL A 17 -12.42 -0.34 -29.58
CA VAL A 17 -13.01 -1.50 -30.26
C VAL A 17 -14.39 -1.11 -30.75
N ASP A 18 -14.68 -1.47 -31.99
CA ASP A 18 -15.98 -1.22 -32.59
C ASP A 18 -16.84 -2.48 -32.43
N PHE A 19 -18.00 -2.32 -31.78
CA PHE A 19 -19.00 -3.36 -31.56
C PHE A 19 -20.24 -3.10 -32.40
N GLY A 20 -20.64 -4.08 -33.19
CA GLY A 20 -21.82 -3.99 -34.05
C GLY A 20 -22.46 -5.34 -34.34
N ARG A 21 -23.33 -5.36 -35.34
CA ARG A 21 -23.99 -6.53 -35.93
C ARG A 21 -24.02 -6.31 -37.44
N ASP A 22 -24.15 -7.39 -38.19
CA ASP A 22 -24.37 -7.30 -39.63
C ASP A 22 -25.67 -6.51 -39.93
N GLY A 23 -25.64 -5.61 -40.91
CA GLY A 23 -26.72 -4.66 -41.18
C GLY A 23 -26.80 -3.43 -40.25
N GLY A 24 -25.96 -3.34 -39.21
CA GLY A 24 -25.88 -2.19 -38.29
C GLY A 24 -26.64 -2.37 -36.99
N SER A 25 -26.23 -1.63 -35.95
CA SER A 25 -26.74 -1.73 -34.57
C SER A 25 -27.46 -0.47 -34.09
N GLY A 26 -27.97 0.34 -35.01
CA GLY A 26 -28.63 1.61 -34.70
C GLY A 26 -29.81 1.42 -33.73
N GLY A 27 -29.86 2.25 -32.69
CA GLY A 27 -30.91 2.21 -31.67
C GLY A 27 -30.73 1.16 -30.57
N MET A 28 -29.74 0.26 -30.68
CA MET A 28 -29.45 -0.69 -29.60
C MET A 28 -28.99 0.04 -28.33
N PRO A 29 -29.37 -0.46 -27.13
CA PRO A 29 -28.99 0.15 -25.87
C PRO A 29 -27.48 0.03 -25.61
N VAL A 30 -26.93 1.03 -24.93
CA VAL A 30 -25.54 1.07 -24.47
C VAL A 30 -25.54 1.27 -22.96
N TYR A 31 -24.76 0.44 -22.28
CA TYR A 31 -24.71 0.37 -20.82
C TYR A 31 -23.33 0.75 -20.30
N ALA A 32 -23.27 1.34 -19.11
CA ALA A 32 -22.03 1.64 -18.42
C ALA A 32 -21.32 0.32 -18.06
N ALA A 33 -20.10 0.13 -18.58
CA ALA A 33 -19.31 -1.07 -18.32
C ALA A 33 -18.80 -1.14 -16.87
N GLN A 34 -18.67 0.02 -16.21
CA GLN A 34 -18.27 0.13 -14.81
C GLN A 34 -18.97 1.35 -14.17
N ALA A 35 -19.17 1.30 -12.85
CA ALA A 35 -19.78 2.39 -12.10
C ALA A 35 -18.90 3.64 -12.11
N GLY A 36 -19.51 4.83 -12.12
CA GLY A 36 -18.75 6.08 -12.17
C GLY A 36 -19.61 7.31 -12.37
N ARG A 37 -18.97 8.43 -12.71
CA ARG A 37 -19.61 9.72 -12.95
C ARG A 37 -19.50 10.10 -14.42
N ILE A 38 -20.60 10.55 -15.02
CA ILE A 38 -20.57 11.10 -16.38
C ILE A 38 -19.78 12.41 -16.37
N VAL A 39 -18.63 12.44 -17.04
CA VAL A 39 -17.79 13.65 -17.15
C VAL A 39 -17.93 14.37 -18.49
N MET A 40 -18.34 13.65 -19.53
CA MET A 40 -18.65 14.24 -20.85
C MET A 40 -19.85 13.53 -21.47
N ALA A 41 -20.75 14.29 -22.10
CA ALA A 41 -21.88 13.78 -22.86
C ALA A 41 -22.28 14.80 -23.94
N GLY A 42 -22.48 14.35 -25.18
CA GLY A 42 -22.93 15.20 -26.28
C GLY A 42 -22.01 15.15 -27.52
N PRO A 43 -21.99 16.19 -28.37
CA PRO A 43 -21.17 16.22 -29.58
C PRO A 43 -19.66 16.15 -29.31
N ALA A 44 -18.95 15.33 -30.09
CA ALA A 44 -17.50 15.20 -30.02
C ALA A 44 -16.88 14.92 -31.38
N SER A 45 -15.82 15.66 -31.71
CA SER A 45 -15.07 15.46 -32.95
C SER A 45 -14.47 14.06 -32.98
N GLY A 46 -14.61 13.35 -34.11
CA GLY A 46 -14.17 11.95 -34.26
C GLY A 46 -15.14 10.89 -33.73
N PHE A 47 -16.04 11.25 -32.80
CA PHE A 47 -17.02 10.32 -32.22
C PHE A 47 -18.47 10.62 -32.64
N GLY A 48 -18.72 11.76 -33.29
CA GLY A 48 -20.05 12.27 -33.57
C GLY A 48 -20.71 12.76 -32.30
N GLN A 49 -21.24 11.82 -31.51
CA GLN A 49 -21.66 12.04 -30.14
C GLN A 49 -21.12 10.92 -29.24
N TRP A 50 -20.88 11.26 -27.98
CA TRP A 50 -20.27 10.35 -27.02
C TRP A 50 -20.80 10.48 -25.60
N VAL A 51 -20.46 9.50 -24.78
CA VAL A 51 -20.50 9.54 -23.31
C VAL A 51 -19.12 9.15 -22.79
N VAL A 52 -18.63 9.85 -21.77
CA VAL A 52 -17.42 9.46 -21.02
C VAL A 52 -17.76 9.33 -19.56
N VAL A 53 -17.44 8.16 -19.00
CA VAL A 53 -17.62 7.83 -17.59
C VAL A 53 -16.26 7.84 -16.91
N ASP A 54 -16.13 8.64 -15.86
CA ASP A 54 -14.97 8.64 -14.97
C ASP A 54 -15.25 7.70 -13.79
N HIS A 55 -14.36 6.74 -13.61
CA HIS A 55 -14.50 5.72 -12.60
C HIS A 55 -13.71 6.12 -11.37
N PRO A 56 -14.37 6.25 -10.21
CA PRO A 56 -13.65 6.56 -9.01
C PRO A 56 -12.72 5.40 -8.63
N THR A 57 -11.77 5.66 -7.74
CA THR A 57 -10.77 4.69 -7.32
C THR A 57 -11.39 3.42 -6.74
N GLU A 58 -12.47 3.55 -5.97
CA GLU A 58 -13.26 2.45 -5.46
C GLU A 58 -14.00 1.65 -6.54
N ALA A 59 -14.12 2.16 -7.76
CA ALA A 59 -14.67 1.40 -8.88
C ALA A 59 -13.59 0.73 -9.74
N GLY A 60 -12.30 1.07 -9.56
CA GLY A 60 -11.19 0.57 -10.35
C GLY A 60 -10.45 1.61 -11.19
N SER A 61 -10.69 2.91 -10.95
CA SER A 61 -10.02 4.05 -11.60
C SER A 61 -10.20 4.11 -13.13
N GLY A 62 -9.79 5.24 -13.74
CA GLY A 62 -9.75 5.42 -15.19
C GLY A 62 -11.06 5.90 -15.81
N THR A 63 -11.12 5.95 -17.15
CA THR A 63 -12.31 6.38 -17.88
C THR A 63 -12.72 5.40 -18.98
N THR A 64 -14.02 5.30 -19.23
CA THR A 64 -14.57 4.59 -20.41
C THR A 64 -15.25 5.57 -21.34
N VAL A 65 -15.03 5.39 -22.65
CA VAL A 65 -15.59 6.24 -23.71
C VAL A 65 -16.53 5.42 -24.57
N TYR A 66 -17.72 5.96 -24.83
CA TYR A 66 -18.75 5.36 -25.65
C TYR A 66 -19.06 6.33 -26.80
N GLY A 67 -18.51 6.06 -27.98
CA GLY A 67 -18.66 6.89 -29.19
C GLY A 67 -19.73 6.38 -30.14
N HIS A 68 -20.18 7.27 -31.04
CA HIS A 68 -21.25 7.02 -32.02
C HIS A 68 -22.59 6.69 -31.36
N VAL A 69 -22.86 7.31 -30.21
CA VAL A 69 -24.08 7.09 -29.40
C VAL A 69 -24.91 8.36 -29.28
N ILE A 70 -26.18 8.22 -28.90
CA ILE A 70 -27.04 9.31 -28.45
C ILE A 70 -27.12 9.20 -26.92
N PRO A 71 -26.54 10.14 -26.15
CA PRO A 71 -26.57 10.12 -24.69
C PRO A 71 -28.00 10.19 -24.14
N GLU A 72 -28.25 9.40 -23.10
CA GLU A 72 -29.52 9.37 -22.35
C GLU A 72 -29.33 9.77 -20.88
N VAL A 73 -28.13 10.26 -20.54
CA VAL A 73 -27.72 10.73 -19.22
C VAL A 73 -27.01 12.09 -19.32
N PRO A 74 -27.21 13.04 -18.39
CA PRO A 74 -26.48 14.30 -18.35
C PRO A 74 -25.10 14.17 -17.70
N VAL A 75 -24.21 15.12 -18.03
CA VAL A 75 -22.94 15.33 -17.31
C VAL A 75 -23.22 15.57 -15.83
N GLY A 76 -22.39 14.95 -14.98
CA GLY A 76 -22.48 15.02 -13.53
C GLY A 76 -23.26 13.88 -12.90
N GLN A 77 -24.06 13.12 -13.66
CA GLN A 77 -24.80 11.97 -13.15
C GLN A 77 -23.85 10.85 -12.68
N THR A 78 -24.15 10.23 -11.54
CA THR A 78 -23.51 8.97 -11.12
C THR A 78 -24.29 7.79 -11.68
N VAL A 79 -23.59 6.79 -12.21
CA VAL A 79 -24.16 5.60 -12.83
C VAL A 79 -23.59 4.33 -12.22
N THR A 80 -24.40 3.29 -12.14
CA THR A 80 -23.94 1.95 -11.74
C THR A 80 -23.49 1.14 -12.96
N ALA A 81 -22.64 0.13 -12.74
CA ALA A 81 -22.30 -0.83 -13.79
C ALA A 81 -23.59 -1.53 -14.28
N GLY A 82 -23.73 -1.66 -15.60
CA GLY A 82 -24.95 -2.18 -16.23
C GLY A 82 -26.10 -1.17 -16.35
N GLN A 83 -25.94 0.07 -15.89
CA GLN A 83 -26.95 1.10 -16.12
C GLN A 83 -26.97 1.54 -17.59
N ARG A 84 -28.14 1.66 -18.20
CA ARG A 84 -28.27 2.23 -19.55
C ARG A 84 -27.91 3.71 -19.53
N ILE A 85 -26.98 4.09 -20.40
CA ILE A 85 -26.44 5.46 -20.49
C ILE A 85 -26.67 6.11 -21.85
N ALA A 86 -26.88 5.31 -22.90
CA ALA A 86 -27.06 5.79 -24.24
C ALA A 86 -27.72 4.72 -25.14
N ARG A 87 -27.90 5.07 -26.41
CA ARG A 87 -28.20 4.12 -27.49
C ARG A 87 -27.32 4.41 -28.70
N ILE A 88 -27.00 3.40 -29.51
CA ILE A 88 -26.20 3.58 -30.73
C ILE A 88 -26.94 4.52 -31.69
N ASN A 89 -26.24 5.51 -32.24
CA ASN A 89 -26.83 6.46 -33.17
C ASN A 89 -27.17 5.76 -34.50
N PRO A 90 -28.44 5.74 -34.96
CA PRO A 90 -28.79 5.10 -36.22
C PRO A 90 -28.30 5.88 -37.46
N ASP A 91 -27.91 7.15 -37.31
CA ASP A 91 -27.45 7.98 -38.42
C ASP A 91 -25.97 7.73 -38.76
N GLN A 92 -25.72 7.00 -39.85
CA GLN A 92 -24.37 6.68 -40.33
C GLN A 92 -23.50 7.91 -40.65
N ARG A 93 -24.11 9.08 -40.85
CA ARG A 93 -23.35 10.33 -41.06
C ARG A 93 -22.60 10.77 -39.80
N THR A 94 -22.96 10.23 -38.63
CA THR A 94 -22.34 10.56 -37.34
C THR A 94 -21.16 9.67 -36.97
N ASN A 95 -20.88 8.63 -37.75
CA ASN A 95 -19.79 7.68 -37.50
C ASN A 95 -18.96 7.38 -38.75
N GLY A 96 -18.76 8.39 -39.61
CA GLY A 96 -17.87 8.25 -40.79
C GLY A 96 -18.48 7.51 -41.98
N ASN A 97 -19.81 7.45 -42.08
CA ASN A 97 -20.55 6.78 -43.15
C ASN A 97 -20.33 5.26 -43.23
N VAL A 98 -20.20 4.61 -42.07
CA VAL A 98 -20.21 3.14 -41.96
C VAL A 98 -21.43 2.65 -41.18
N ALA A 99 -21.70 1.35 -41.21
CA ALA A 99 -22.82 0.75 -40.48
C ALA A 99 -22.83 1.21 -39.00
N PRO A 100 -23.99 1.56 -38.40
CA PRO A 100 -24.07 2.00 -37.02
C PRO A 100 -23.46 0.98 -36.07
N HIS A 101 -22.58 1.43 -35.18
CA HIS A 101 -21.84 0.60 -34.24
C HIS A 101 -21.52 1.43 -32.98
N LEU A 102 -21.17 0.75 -31.89
CA LEU A 102 -20.61 1.38 -30.70
C LEU A 102 -19.09 1.40 -30.86
N HIS A 103 -18.49 2.57 -30.74
CA HIS A 103 -17.05 2.69 -30.54
C HIS A 103 -16.77 2.75 -29.03
N PHE A 104 -15.91 1.88 -28.53
CA PHE A 104 -15.64 1.77 -27.09
C PHE A 104 -14.15 1.89 -26.79
N GLU A 105 -13.76 2.82 -25.92
CA GLU A 105 -12.39 2.98 -25.45
C GLU A 105 -12.32 2.79 -23.93
N VAL A 106 -11.18 2.28 -23.45
CA VAL A 106 -10.84 2.20 -22.03
C VAL A 106 -9.52 2.93 -21.82
N HIS A 107 -9.49 3.80 -20.81
CA HIS A 107 -8.34 4.61 -20.46
C HIS A 107 -7.97 4.34 -19.01
N ARG A 108 -6.68 4.13 -18.75
CA ARG A 108 -6.16 3.89 -17.39
C ARG A 108 -6.33 5.12 -16.50
N SER A 109 -6.30 6.29 -17.10
CA SER A 109 -6.38 7.58 -16.43
C SER A 109 -7.55 8.40 -16.98
N VAL A 110 -7.57 9.70 -16.66
CA VAL A 110 -8.53 10.62 -17.25
C VAL A 110 -8.38 10.65 -18.76
N TRP A 111 -9.51 10.71 -19.46
CA TRP A 111 -9.51 10.78 -20.92
C TRP A 111 -8.68 11.99 -21.39
N VAL A 112 -7.66 11.72 -22.22
CA VAL A 112 -6.88 12.75 -22.92
C VAL A 112 -6.84 12.46 -24.43
N PRO A 113 -7.09 13.47 -25.28
CA PRO A 113 -6.87 13.34 -26.71
C PRO A 113 -5.39 13.49 -27.05
N PRO A 114 -4.91 12.77 -28.07
CA PRO A 114 -4.47 11.36 -28.06
C PRO A 114 -3.23 11.08 -27.17
N GLY A 115 -3.10 9.84 -26.63
CA GLY A 115 -1.97 9.45 -25.76
C GLY A 115 -1.89 7.93 -25.45
N PRO A 116 -0.79 7.46 -24.81
CA PRO A 116 -0.46 6.04 -24.60
C PRO A 116 -1.26 5.31 -23.49
N ASP A 117 -2.09 6.01 -22.71
CA ASP A 117 -2.81 5.45 -21.55
C ASP A 117 -4.07 4.63 -21.93
N ARG A 118 -4.21 4.28 -23.21
CA ARG A 118 -5.37 3.57 -23.75
C ARG A 118 -5.14 2.07 -23.72
N LEU A 119 -6.14 1.36 -23.23
CA LEU A 119 -6.09 -0.07 -22.96
C LEU A 119 -6.90 -0.81 -24.00
N ASP A 120 -6.49 -2.02 -24.37
CA ASP A 120 -7.29 -2.88 -25.23
C ASP A 120 -8.61 -3.24 -24.52
N PRO A 121 -9.76 -2.76 -25.04
CA PRO A 121 -11.06 -3.02 -24.42
C PRO A 121 -11.44 -4.49 -24.36
N LEU A 122 -10.94 -5.35 -25.27
CA LEU A 122 -11.26 -6.78 -25.25
C LEU A 122 -10.60 -7.49 -24.07
N VAL A 123 -9.39 -7.08 -23.70
CA VAL A 123 -8.70 -7.62 -22.53
C VAL A 123 -9.36 -7.10 -21.25
N TRP A 124 -9.74 -5.83 -21.22
CA TRP A 124 -10.41 -5.23 -20.06
C TRP A 124 -11.82 -5.78 -19.83
N LEU A 125 -12.58 -6.07 -20.89
CA LEU A 125 -13.91 -6.70 -20.82
C LEU A 125 -13.87 -8.22 -20.60
N ALA A 126 -12.69 -8.84 -20.48
CA ALA A 126 -12.60 -10.29 -20.29
C ALA A 126 -13.33 -10.72 -19.01
N GLY A 127 -14.36 -11.58 -19.15
CA GLY A 127 -15.20 -12.03 -18.03
C GLY A 127 -16.30 -11.05 -17.60
N ALA A 128 -16.48 -9.93 -18.31
CA ALA A 128 -17.61 -9.04 -18.11
C ALA A 128 -18.93 -9.78 -18.37
N ARG A 129 -19.95 -9.46 -17.57
CA ARG A 129 -21.29 -10.05 -17.68
C ARG A 129 -22.12 -9.28 -18.70
N ASP A 130 -23.07 -9.97 -19.31
CA ASP A 130 -24.08 -9.31 -20.13
C ASP A 130 -24.93 -8.38 -19.24
N PRO A 131 -25.19 -7.12 -19.65
CA PRO A 131 -25.94 -6.14 -18.86
C PRO A 131 -27.37 -6.58 -18.51
N GLU A 132 -27.97 -7.53 -19.23
CA GLU A 132 -29.29 -8.08 -18.91
C GLU A 132 -29.22 -9.23 -17.90
N THR A 133 -28.02 -9.69 -17.55
CA THR A 133 -27.83 -10.65 -16.45
C THR A 133 -27.96 -9.91 -15.13
N PRO A 134 -28.86 -10.31 -14.20
CA PRO A 134 -28.96 -9.67 -12.91
C PRO A 134 -27.60 -9.67 -12.21
N THR A 135 -27.04 -8.50 -11.94
CA THR A 135 -25.91 -8.36 -11.05
C THR A 135 -26.39 -8.89 -9.69
N PRO A 136 -25.80 -9.96 -9.11
CA PRO A 136 -25.91 -10.17 -7.67
C PRO A 136 -25.49 -8.84 -7.06
N GLY A 137 -26.23 -8.30 -6.10
CA GLY A 137 -26.00 -6.98 -5.50
C GLY A 137 -24.67 -6.85 -4.75
N GLY A 138 -23.56 -7.20 -5.39
CA GLY A 138 -22.21 -6.91 -4.99
C GLY A 138 -21.89 -5.52 -5.50
N THR A 139 -21.71 -4.62 -4.54
CA THR A 139 -20.92 -3.40 -4.67
C THR A 139 -19.72 -3.68 -5.60
N PRO A 140 -19.34 -2.77 -6.52
CA PRO A 140 -18.03 -2.80 -7.15
C PRO A 140 -17.00 -3.10 -6.05
N MET A 141 -16.06 -4.02 -6.29
CA MET A 141 -15.07 -4.30 -5.26
C MET A 141 -14.21 -3.05 -5.11
N ALA A 142 -14.61 -2.20 -4.17
CA ALA A 142 -13.82 -1.09 -3.69
C ALA A 142 -12.39 -1.60 -3.47
N GLN A 143 -11.41 -0.85 -3.93
CA GLN A 143 -10.03 -1.07 -3.53
C GLN A 143 -9.73 -0.14 -2.35
N LEU A 144 -8.65 -0.40 -1.63
CA LEU A 144 -8.20 0.49 -0.55
C LEU A 144 -8.09 1.95 -1.04
N GLN A 145 -8.61 2.92 -0.29
CA GLN A 145 -8.36 4.32 -0.59
C GLN A 145 -6.92 4.68 -0.23
N ALA A 146 -6.09 4.96 -1.22
CA ALA A 146 -4.71 5.42 -1.02
C ALA A 146 -4.67 6.94 -0.78
N ASP A 147 -3.66 7.42 -0.03
CA ASP A 147 -3.46 8.85 0.22
C ASP A 147 -3.00 9.61 -1.02
N VAL A 148 -2.35 8.89 -1.95
CA VAL A 148 -1.88 9.40 -3.24
C VAL A 148 -1.96 8.30 -4.28
N THR A 149 -2.36 8.64 -5.50
CA THR A 149 -2.37 7.71 -6.64
C THR A 149 -1.62 8.36 -7.80
N ILE A 150 -0.57 7.70 -8.28
CA ILE A 150 0.12 8.05 -9.52
C ILE A 150 0.41 6.72 -10.23
N LEU A 151 -0.37 6.45 -11.27
CA LEU A 151 -0.35 5.14 -11.92
C LEU A 151 0.91 4.96 -12.77
N SER A 152 1.51 3.78 -12.68
CA SER A 152 2.63 3.36 -13.51
C SER A 152 2.13 2.83 -14.86
N PRO A 153 2.85 3.11 -15.96
CA PRO A 153 2.63 2.44 -17.24
C PRO A 153 3.28 1.04 -17.31
N ASN A 154 4.09 0.66 -16.32
CA ASN A 154 4.89 -0.55 -16.33
C ASN A 154 4.11 -1.75 -15.75
N ASP A 155 3.25 -2.37 -16.54
CA ASP A 155 2.49 -3.57 -16.13
C ASP A 155 2.12 -4.44 -17.34
N SER A 156 1.65 -5.64 -17.04
CA SER A 156 1.25 -6.64 -18.04
C SER A 156 -0.25 -6.61 -18.35
N GLY A 157 -0.92 -5.49 -18.11
CA GLY A 157 -2.34 -5.31 -18.38
C GLY A 157 -3.27 -5.80 -17.27
N PRO A 158 -4.58 -5.87 -17.57
CA PRO A 158 -5.60 -6.11 -16.55
C PRO A 158 -5.67 -7.58 -16.11
N ARG A 159 -6.16 -7.80 -14.88
CA ARG A 159 -6.43 -9.09 -14.25
C ARG A 159 -7.66 -9.03 -13.34
N ASP A 160 -8.24 -10.19 -13.01
CA ASP A 160 -9.16 -10.29 -11.86
C ASP A 160 -8.33 -10.38 -10.56
N PRO A 161 -8.39 -9.39 -9.65
CA PRO A 161 -7.62 -9.43 -8.41
C PRO A 161 -8.01 -10.59 -7.49
N ARG A 162 -9.21 -11.18 -7.63
CA ARG A 162 -9.61 -12.38 -6.87
C ARG A 162 -8.80 -13.62 -7.24
N SER A 163 -8.17 -13.62 -8.41
CA SER A 163 -7.27 -14.68 -8.84
C SER A 163 -5.93 -14.65 -8.08
N CYS A 164 -5.61 -13.54 -7.42
CA CYS A 164 -4.40 -13.43 -6.61
C CYS A 164 -4.48 -14.40 -5.43
N SER A 165 -3.40 -15.14 -5.23
CA SER A 165 -3.21 -16.04 -4.09
C SER A 165 -2.19 -15.50 -3.09
N LEU A 166 -1.43 -14.47 -3.47
CA LEU A 166 -0.26 -14.00 -2.74
C LEU A 166 -0.33 -12.51 -2.46
N ILE A 167 0.20 -12.11 -1.31
CA ILE A 167 0.66 -10.74 -1.07
C ILE A 167 2.19 -10.79 -0.99
N ILE A 168 2.86 -10.02 -1.86
CA ILE A 168 4.32 -10.03 -1.97
C ILE A 168 4.84 -8.70 -1.46
N VAL A 169 5.66 -8.77 -0.41
CA VAL A 169 6.29 -7.61 0.22
C VAL A 169 7.64 -7.35 -0.42
N HIS A 170 7.86 -6.08 -0.72
CA HIS A 170 9.05 -5.57 -1.35
C HIS A 170 9.69 -4.45 -0.52
N THR A 171 10.97 -4.20 -0.79
CA THR A 171 11.59 -2.91 -0.50
C THR A 171 12.03 -2.26 -1.81
N ASN A 172 11.96 -0.93 -1.87
CA ASN A 172 12.38 -0.21 -3.09
C ASN A 172 13.90 -0.10 -3.25
N GLU A 173 14.68 -0.70 -2.35
CA GLU A 173 16.14 -0.54 -2.23
C GLU A 173 16.58 0.93 -2.26
N GLY A 174 15.80 1.76 -1.58
CA GLY A 174 16.00 3.20 -1.49
C GLY A 174 16.12 3.70 -0.05
N PRO A 175 16.46 4.99 0.14
CA PRO A 175 16.57 5.57 1.47
C PRO A 175 15.24 5.45 2.22
N ALA A 176 15.30 5.10 3.51
CA ALA A 176 14.13 4.99 4.39
C ALA A 176 13.37 6.33 4.56
N THR A 177 14.02 7.45 4.24
CA THR A 177 13.41 8.79 4.19
C THR A 177 12.73 9.10 2.85
N GLY A 178 12.78 8.18 1.89
CA GLY A 178 12.05 8.29 0.63
C GLY A 178 10.54 8.33 0.86
N THR A 179 9.85 9.17 0.10
CA THR A 179 8.41 9.40 0.21
C THR A 179 7.62 8.54 -0.79
N ALA A 180 6.35 8.29 -0.48
CA ALA A 180 5.44 7.58 -1.39
C ALA A 180 5.34 8.33 -2.73
N ASP A 181 5.09 9.64 -2.70
CA ASP A 181 4.98 10.51 -3.88
C ASP A 181 6.26 10.49 -4.75
N GLY A 182 7.45 10.48 -4.13
CA GLY A 182 8.72 10.45 -4.85
C GLY A 182 8.95 9.12 -5.55
N LEU A 183 8.68 8.00 -4.87
CA LEU A 183 8.77 6.67 -5.47
C LEU A 183 7.74 6.50 -6.58
N LEU A 184 6.50 6.91 -6.36
CA LEU A 184 5.45 6.88 -7.37
C LEU A 184 5.80 7.71 -8.61
N GLY A 185 6.35 8.92 -8.43
CA GLY A 185 6.80 9.77 -9.54
C GLY A 185 7.98 9.17 -10.34
N TYR A 186 8.77 8.30 -9.73
CA TYR A 186 9.76 7.48 -10.46
C TYR A 186 9.09 6.34 -11.23
N LEU A 187 8.22 5.56 -10.57
CA LEU A 187 7.52 4.41 -11.16
C LEU A 187 6.57 4.81 -12.30
N ALA A 188 6.07 6.05 -12.32
CA ALA A 188 5.27 6.61 -13.41
C ALA A 188 6.03 6.76 -14.74
N ARG A 189 7.37 6.58 -14.75
CA ARG A 189 8.19 6.70 -15.96
C ARG A 189 8.23 5.36 -16.68
N PRO A 190 7.99 5.30 -18.01
CA PRO A 190 8.16 4.07 -18.78
C PRO A 190 9.58 3.47 -18.68
N SER A 191 10.59 4.30 -18.43
CA SER A 191 11.98 3.87 -18.25
C SER A 191 12.29 3.28 -16.87
N ALA A 192 11.33 3.27 -15.93
CA ALA A 192 11.53 2.64 -14.64
C ALA A 192 11.59 1.12 -14.76
N HIS A 193 10.91 0.53 -15.75
CA HIS A 193 10.82 -0.92 -15.96
C HIS A 193 10.43 -1.70 -14.70
N ALA A 194 9.69 -1.07 -13.79
CA ALA A 194 9.25 -1.63 -12.53
C ALA A 194 7.98 -0.90 -12.06
N SER A 195 7.15 -1.61 -11.31
CA SER A 195 5.99 -1.06 -10.62
C SER A 195 5.57 -1.97 -9.47
N TYR A 196 4.67 -1.48 -8.61
CA TYR A 196 4.04 -2.25 -7.54
C TYR A 196 2.54 -1.97 -7.54
N THR A 197 1.75 -2.71 -6.77
CA THR A 197 0.34 -2.36 -6.56
C THR A 197 0.27 -1.14 -5.63
N ILE A 198 0.83 -1.29 -4.41
CA ILE A 198 0.84 -0.26 -3.37
C ILE A 198 2.27 -0.01 -2.88
N VAL A 199 2.56 1.24 -2.55
CA VAL A 199 3.79 1.66 -1.87
C VAL A 199 3.46 2.27 -0.50
N VAL A 200 4.32 2.06 0.49
CA VAL A 200 4.20 2.68 1.82
C VAL A 200 5.50 3.31 2.25
N ASP A 201 5.45 4.57 2.65
CA ASP A 201 6.64 5.31 3.09
C ASP A 201 6.87 5.28 4.60
N GLY A 202 8.05 5.76 5.02
CA GLY A 202 8.47 5.78 6.43
C GLY A 202 7.51 6.50 7.38
N ASN A 203 6.67 7.42 6.85
CA ASN A 203 5.69 8.18 7.62
C ASN A 203 4.31 7.51 7.65
N GLY A 204 4.16 6.35 7.00
CA GLY A 204 2.90 5.62 6.93
C GLY A 204 1.93 6.13 5.85
N ARG A 205 2.42 6.93 4.89
CA ARG A 205 1.63 7.36 3.74
C ARG A 205 1.50 6.22 2.73
N ILE A 206 0.28 5.95 2.29
CA ILE A 206 -0.07 4.87 1.36
C ILE A 206 -0.21 5.45 -0.05
N GLY A 207 0.58 4.96 -0.99
CA GLY A 207 0.54 5.34 -2.39
C GLY A 207 0.12 4.21 -3.32
N ARG A 208 -0.68 4.50 -4.34
CA ARG A 208 -1.03 3.53 -5.39
C ARG A 208 -0.21 3.77 -6.65
N SER A 209 0.52 2.72 -7.07
CA SER A 209 1.26 2.65 -8.34
C SER A 209 0.46 1.90 -9.40
N ASN A 210 -0.28 0.87 -9.04
CA ASN A 210 -1.18 0.15 -9.94
C ASN A 210 -2.46 -0.20 -9.19
N ASP A 211 -3.60 -0.13 -9.87
CA ASP A 211 -4.84 -0.68 -9.33
C ASP A 211 -4.72 -2.20 -9.15
N ASP A 212 -5.46 -2.78 -8.20
CA ASP A 212 -5.36 -4.22 -7.87
C ASP A 212 -5.66 -5.13 -9.08
N ASN A 213 -6.49 -4.63 -10.00
CA ASN A 213 -6.87 -5.27 -11.26
C ASN A 213 -5.84 -5.10 -12.39
N TYR A 214 -4.59 -4.69 -12.10
CA TYR A 214 -3.48 -4.72 -13.04
C TYR A 214 -2.33 -5.58 -12.52
N VAL A 215 -1.58 -6.19 -13.44
CA VAL A 215 -0.43 -7.06 -13.15
C VAL A 215 0.86 -6.22 -13.14
N PRO A 216 1.36 -5.75 -11.98
CA PRO A 216 2.55 -4.90 -11.94
C PRO A 216 3.81 -5.65 -12.40
N TRP A 217 4.85 -4.92 -12.77
CA TRP A 217 6.19 -5.46 -13.03
C TRP A 217 7.04 -5.38 -11.76
N ALA A 218 6.85 -6.34 -10.85
CA ALA A 218 7.44 -6.29 -9.51
C ALA A 218 8.44 -7.42 -9.21
N ALA A 219 8.07 -8.66 -9.50
CA ALA A 219 8.78 -9.87 -9.07
C ALA A 219 9.01 -10.93 -10.16
N GLY A 220 8.70 -10.60 -11.41
CA GLY A 220 8.73 -11.54 -12.53
C GLY A 220 7.57 -12.55 -12.52
N SER A 221 7.44 -13.31 -13.60
CA SER A 221 6.38 -14.32 -13.75
C SER A 221 6.82 -15.66 -13.11
N PRO A 222 5.96 -16.37 -12.37
CA PRO A 222 4.51 -16.18 -12.21
C PRO A 222 4.11 -15.32 -10.98
N ALA A 223 5.07 -14.68 -10.31
CA ALA A 223 4.81 -13.94 -9.09
C ALA A 223 3.94 -12.69 -9.35
N ASN A 224 4.22 -11.96 -10.44
CA ASN A 224 3.45 -10.79 -10.87
C ASN A 224 1.95 -11.10 -11.04
N GLU A 225 1.62 -12.19 -11.71
CA GLU A 225 0.24 -12.57 -12.03
C GLU A 225 -0.50 -13.05 -10.77
N ARG A 226 0.21 -13.74 -9.87
CA ARG A 226 -0.36 -14.35 -8.66
C ARG A 226 -0.41 -13.43 -7.45
N GLY A 227 0.32 -12.32 -7.47
CA GLY A 227 0.59 -11.48 -6.30
C GLY A 227 -0.01 -10.09 -6.36
N LEU A 228 -0.47 -9.60 -5.21
CA LEU A 228 -0.60 -8.16 -4.93
C LEU A 228 0.69 -7.67 -4.31
N HIS A 229 1.27 -6.61 -4.84
CA HIS A 229 2.65 -6.21 -4.53
C HIS A 229 2.68 -4.96 -3.66
N LEU A 230 3.18 -5.11 -2.42
CA LEU A 230 3.31 -4.05 -1.43
C LEU A 230 4.77 -3.69 -1.22
N CYS A 231 5.17 -2.49 -1.65
CA CYS A 231 6.54 -2.02 -1.51
C CYS A 231 6.70 -1.04 -0.34
N PHE A 232 7.66 -1.33 0.54
CA PHE A 232 8.09 -0.43 1.61
C PHE A 232 9.26 0.43 1.13
N THR A 233 9.27 1.72 1.47
CA THR A 233 10.49 2.52 1.31
C THR A 233 11.54 2.07 2.33
N GLY A 234 12.74 1.74 1.85
CA GLY A 234 13.83 1.21 2.68
C GLY A 234 14.74 0.25 1.92
N TYR A 235 15.65 -0.38 2.65
CA TYR A 235 16.60 -1.35 2.10
C TYR A 235 16.41 -2.73 2.75
N ALA A 236 16.59 -3.80 1.97
CA ALA A 236 16.58 -5.17 2.46
C ALA A 236 17.64 -5.43 3.54
N ARG A 237 18.75 -4.67 3.51
CA ARG A 237 19.83 -4.77 4.50
C ARG A 237 19.49 -4.20 5.88
N GLN A 238 18.34 -3.53 6.05
CA GLN A 238 17.98 -2.94 7.33
C GLN A 238 17.78 -4.01 8.40
N SER A 239 18.32 -3.73 9.57
CA SER A 239 18.11 -4.54 10.76
C SER A 239 16.66 -4.46 11.23
N ARG A 240 16.25 -5.45 12.02
CA ARG A 240 14.93 -5.46 12.65
C ARG A 240 14.66 -4.20 13.47
N ALA A 241 15.66 -3.70 14.22
CA ALA A 241 15.51 -2.48 15.01
C ALA A 241 15.23 -1.24 14.15
N GLU A 242 15.86 -1.13 12.98
CA GLU A 242 15.62 -0.04 12.02
C GLU A 242 14.25 -0.14 11.33
N TRP A 243 13.68 -1.33 11.20
CA TRP A 243 12.28 -1.48 10.80
C TRP A 243 11.32 -1.06 11.91
N LEU A 244 11.56 -1.54 13.13
CA LEU A 244 10.70 -1.27 14.28
C LEU A 244 10.72 0.20 14.73
N SER A 245 11.74 0.96 14.38
CA SER A 245 11.77 2.41 14.63
C SER A 245 10.80 3.22 13.76
N ARG A 246 10.14 2.59 12.78
CA ARG A 246 9.16 3.20 11.86
C ARG A 246 7.78 2.53 11.98
N PRO A 247 7.11 2.62 13.14
CA PRO A 247 5.85 1.91 13.38
C PRO A 247 4.72 2.38 12.45
N ALA A 248 4.70 3.65 12.05
CA ALA A 248 3.69 4.19 11.12
C ALA A 248 3.74 3.50 9.75
N GLN A 249 4.95 3.20 9.25
CA GLN A 249 5.15 2.48 7.99
C GLN A 249 4.65 1.03 8.08
N LEU A 250 4.97 0.32 9.16
CA LEU A 250 4.49 -1.04 9.40
C LEU A 250 2.97 -1.08 9.57
N ALA A 251 2.39 -0.12 10.30
CA ALA A 251 0.94 0.00 10.47
C ALA A 251 0.24 0.26 9.12
N ALA A 252 0.81 1.11 8.26
CA ALA A 252 0.28 1.35 6.92
C ALA A 252 0.32 0.09 6.05
N GLY A 253 1.44 -0.63 6.04
CA GLY A 253 1.55 -1.90 5.35
C GLY A 253 0.58 -2.97 5.89
N ALA A 254 0.38 -3.02 7.21
CA ALA A 254 -0.58 -3.92 7.84
C ALA A 254 -2.02 -3.63 7.40
N ARG A 255 -2.43 -2.36 7.31
CA ARG A 255 -3.75 -1.97 6.78
C ARG A 255 -3.95 -2.45 5.34
N VAL A 256 -2.94 -2.30 4.49
CA VAL A 256 -3.00 -2.79 3.09
C VAL A 256 -3.14 -4.31 3.04
N ILE A 257 -2.34 -5.02 3.84
CA ILE A 257 -2.36 -6.49 3.91
C ILE A 257 -3.73 -6.99 4.41
N ARG A 258 -4.29 -6.37 5.46
CA ARG A 258 -5.61 -6.67 6.00
C ARG A 258 -6.70 -6.45 4.96
N ASP A 259 -6.70 -5.31 4.27
CA ASP A 259 -7.66 -4.98 3.22
C ASP A 259 -7.68 -6.04 2.10
N TRP A 260 -6.52 -6.40 1.58
CA TRP A 260 -6.40 -7.46 0.57
C TRP A 260 -6.80 -8.84 1.10
N SER A 261 -6.50 -9.13 2.37
CA SER A 261 -6.94 -10.36 3.02
C SER A 261 -8.47 -10.45 3.09
N ASP A 262 -9.15 -9.37 3.52
CA ASP A 262 -10.61 -9.31 3.58
C ASP A 262 -11.26 -9.40 2.19
N ARG A 263 -10.76 -8.63 1.21
CA ARG A 263 -11.36 -8.55 -0.11
C ARG A 263 -11.15 -9.81 -0.95
N TYR A 264 -9.97 -10.41 -0.85
CA TYR A 264 -9.53 -11.48 -1.76
C TYR A 264 -9.33 -12.83 -1.08
N GLY A 265 -9.59 -12.93 0.23
CA GLY A 265 -9.45 -14.18 0.98
C GLY A 265 -8.03 -14.73 0.96
N ILE A 266 -7.04 -13.85 1.12
CA ILE A 266 -5.62 -14.23 1.22
C ILE A 266 -5.27 -14.39 2.70
N PRO A 267 -4.88 -15.59 3.17
CA PRO A 267 -4.54 -15.82 4.58
C PRO A 267 -3.36 -14.96 5.07
N LEU A 268 -3.43 -14.47 6.30
CA LEU A 268 -2.37 -13.69 6.94
C LEU A 268 -1.26 -14.60 7.54
N VAL A 269 -0.70 -15.45 6.69
CA VAL A 269 0.35 -16.42 7.05
C VAL A 269 1.57 -16.21 6.16
N LYS A 270 2.75 -16.11 6.78
CA LYS A 270 4.02 -16.02 6.07
C LYS A 270 4.34 -17.36 5.39
N LEU A 271 4.52 -17.35 4.07
CA LEU A 271 4.89 -18.51 3.28
C LEU A 271 6.40 -18.53 2.97
N SER A 272 6.96 -19.72 2.89
CA SER A 272 8.24 -19.99 2.23
C SER A 272 8.08 -20.15 0.72
N GLY A 273 9.18 -20.06 -0.04
CA GLY A 273 9.16 -20.29 -1.48
C GLY A 273 8.63 -21.67 -1.89
N ALA A 274 8.89 -22.71 -1.09
CA ALA A 274 8.34 -24.06 -1.32
C ALA A 274 6.80 -24.08 -1.20
N GLN A 275 6.25 -23.38 -0.20
CA GLN A 275 4.80 -23.27 0.00
C GLN A 275 4.12 -22.47 -1.12
N MET A 276 4.75 -21.38 -1.57
CA MET A 276 4.27 -20.60 -2.72
C MET A 276 4.23 -21.44 -3.99
N ARG A 277 5.32 -22.18 -4.27
CA ARG A 277 5.42 -23.09 -5.42
C ARG A 277 4.35 -24.19 -5.38
N ALA A 278 4.02 -24.68 -4.19
CA ALA A 278 2.94 -25.65 -3.97
C ALA A 278 1.52 -25.05 -4.11
N GLY A 279 1.39 -23.75 -4.39
CA GLY A 279 0.09 -23.09 -4.59
C GLY A 279 -0.63 -22.71 -3.30
N GLN A 280 0.08 -22.66 -2.16
CA GLN A 280 -0.52 -22.13 -0.93
C GLN A 280 -0.80 -20.63 -1.07
N ARG A 281 -1.87 -20.17 -0.42
CA ARG A 281 -2.28 -18.77 -0.38
C ARG A 281 -1.69 -18.11 0.88
N GLY A 282 -1.16 -16.91 0.77
CA GLY A 282 -0.58 -16.22 1.93
C GLY A 282 0.30 -15.02 1.59
N VAL A 283 1.14 -14.62 2.53
CA VAL A 283 2.03 -13.45 2.42
C VAL A 283 3.48 -13.92 2.30
N GLY A 284 4.33 -13.27 1.52
CA GLY A 284 5.77 -13.48 1.59
C GLY A 284 6.58 -12.38 0.91
N GLY A 285 7.89 -12.50 0.93
CA GLY A 285 8.80 -11.51 0.36
C GLY A 285 9.18 -11.83 -1.09
N HIS A 286 9.80 -10.87 -1.75
CA HIS A 286 10.39 -11.07 -3.07
C HIS A 286 11.43 -12.20 -3.07
N ASN A 287 12.25 -12.29 -2.02
CA ASN A 287 13.20 -13.38 -1.80
C ASN A 287 12.51 -14.77 -1.80
N ASP A 288 11.32 -14.89 -1.20
CA ASP A 288 10.58 -16.16 -1.22
C ASP A 288 10.09 -16.51 -2.63
N THR A 289 9.78 -15.51 -3.46
CA THR A 289 9.40 -15.76 -4.87
C THR A 289 10.61 -16.16 -5.72
N VAL A 290 11.81 -15.64 -5.39
CA VAL A 290 13.07 -16.12 -5.98
C VAL A 290 13.27 -17.59 -5.61
N ASP A 291 13.11 -17.94 -4.33
CA ASP A 291 13.18 -19.32 -3.86
C ASP A 291 12.07 -20.21 -4.46
N ALA A 292 10.95 -19.64 -4.91
CA ALA A 292 9.83 -20.37 -5.50
C ALA A 292 9.93 -20.58 -7.01
N TRP A 293 10.51 -19.65 -7.76
CA TRP A 293 10.48 -19.70 -9.24
C TRP A 293 11.76 -19.25 -9.93
N HIS A 294 12.70 -18.62 -9.23
CA HIS A 294 13.97 -18.14 -9.79
C HIS A 294 13.79 -17.23 -11.03
N ALA A 295 12.70 -16.46 -11.07
CA ALA A 295 12.40 -15.53 -12.17
C ALA A 295 13.20 -14.21 -12.09
N THR A 296 13.84 -13.97 -10.95
CA THR A 296 14.60 -12.78 -10.57
C THR A 296 15.68 -13.21 -9.55
N ASP A 297 16.62 -12.32 -9.24
CA ASP A 297 17.74 -12.50 -8.29
C ASP A 297 17.66 -11.58 -7.06
N HIS A 298 16.52 -10.91 -6.88
CA HIS A 298 16.28 -9.97 -5.78
C HIS A 298 16.13 -10.65 -4.41
N THR A 299 16.45 -9.92 -3.35
CA THR A 299 16.50 -10.46 -1.97
C THR A 299 15.66 -9.69 -0.95
N ASP A 300 14.89 -8.70 -1.40
CA ASP A 300 13.99 -7.92 -0.56
C ASP A 300 12.81 -8.76 -0.01
N PRO A 301 12.26 -8.41 1.18
CA PRO A 301 12.60 -7.28 2.06
C PRO A 301 13.78 -7.58 3.02
N GLY A 302 14.47 -8.71 2.83
CA GLY A 302 15.63 -9.12 3.60
C GLY A 302 15.34 -9.73 4.97
N PRO A 303 16.36 -10.31 5.63
CA PRO A 303 16.20 -11.11 6.85
C PRO A 303 15.81 -10.29 8.09
N GLY A 304 16.04 -8.97 8.07
CA GLY A 304 15.69 -8.09 9.19
C GLY A 304 14.22 -7.67 9.21
N PHE A 305 13.45 -7.96 8.16
CA PHE A 305 12.07 -7.51 8.05
C PHE A 305 11.16 -8.16 9.11
N PRO A 306 10.38 -7.37 9.88
CA PRO A 306 9.66 -7.87 11.05
C PRO A 306 8.30 -8.49 10.68
N TRP A 307 8.35 -9.66 10.03
CA TRP A 307 7.16 -10.40 9.57
C TRP A 307 6.12 -10.67 10.65
N ASP A 308 6.57 -11.09 11.83
CA ASP A 308 5.73 -11.37 13.00
C ASP A 308 4.96 -10.12 13.44
N VAL A 309 5.63 -8.96 13.50
CA VAL A 309 4.99 -7.70 13.90
C VAL A 309 4.01 -7.22 12.84
N LEU A 310 4.40 -7.27 11.56
CA LEU A 310 3.54 -6.84 10.46
C LEU A 310 2.26 -7.67 10.37
N LEU A 311 2.38 -9.00 10.46
CA LEU A 311 1.23 -9.90 10.38
C LEU A 311 0.39 -9.89 11.66
N ASP A 312 1.00 -9.67 12.83
CA ASP A 312 0.25 -9.44 14.07
C ASP A 312 -0.58 -8.15 13.98
N MET A 313 0.04 -7.04 13.53
CA MET A 313 -0.68 -5.78 13.29
C MET A 313 -1.83 -5.95 12.30
N ALA A 314 -1.64 -6.74 11.23
CA ALA A 314 -2.69 -6.99 10.24
C ALA A 314 -3.80 -7.91 10.78
N ASN A 315 -3.52 -8.78 11.76
CA ASN A 315 -4.51 -9.69 12.35
C ASN A 315 -5.35 -9.02 13.45
N ARG A 316 -4.89 -7.91 14.03
CA ARG A 316 -5.67 -7.17 15.04
C ARG A 316 -6.91 -6.56 14.39
N SER A 317 -8.08 -6.82 14.99
CA SER A 317 -9.34 -6.19 14.58
C SER A 317 -9.33 -4.71 14.93
N ASP A 318 -9.91 -3.88 14.07
CA ASP A 318 -9.97 -2.41 14.19
C ASP A 318 -10.57 -1.89 15.52
N GLU A 319 -11.17 -2.75 16.35
CA GLU A 319 -11.63 -2.43 17.71
C GLU A 319 -10.50 -1.90 18.62
N GLU A 320 -9.24 -2.18 18.31
CA GLU A 320 -8.08 -1.69 19.10
C GLU A 320 -7.47 -0.38 18.55
N THR A 321 -7.96 0.14 17.41
CA THR A 321 -7.35 1.26 16.70
C THR A 321 -8.10 2.58 16.73
N ASP A 322 -9.26 2.67 17.41
CA ASP A 322 -9.94 3.96 17.61
C ASP A 322 -9.29 4.75 18.78
N MET A 323 -7.96 4.86 18.72
CA MET A 323 -7.24 5.81 19.54
C MET A 323 -7.48 7.19 18.97
N THR A 324 -8.26 7.99 19.70
CA THR A 324 -8.39 9.41 19.44
C THR A 324 -6.99 10.06 19.31
N PRO A 325 -6.84 11.17 18.58
CA PRO A 325 -5.57 11.90 18.48
C PRO A 325 -4.97 12.25 19.85
N GLU A 326 -5.80 12.33 20.89
CA GLU A 326 -5.38 12.52 22.28
C GLU A 326 -4.80 11.24 22.90
N GLN A 327 -5.45 10.09 22.72
CA GLN A 327 -4.91 8.79 23.17
C GLN A 327 -3.60 8.44 22.44
N ALA A 328 -3.49 8.75 21.14
CA ALA A 328 -2.24 8.54 20.38
C ALA A 328 -1.10 9.42 20.90
N ARG A 329 -1.40 10.67 21.26
CA ARG A 329 -0.44 11.57 21.92
C ARG A 329 -0.05 11.06 23.29
N GLN A 330 -1.00 10.61 24.10
CA GLN A 330 -0.74 10.02 25.42
C GLN A 330 0.13 8.76 25.31
N LEU A 331 -0.12 7.88 24.34
CA LEU A 331 0.70 6.68 24.15
C LEU A 331 2.11 7.01 23.67
N ALA A 332 2.26 8.01 22.78
CA ALA A 332 3.56 8.52 22.36
C ALA A 332 4.31 9.18 23.52
N ASP A 333 3.60 9.86 24.42
CA ASP A 333 4.15 10.45 25.64
C ASP A 333 4.59 9.35 26.62
N VAL A 334 3.78 8.32 26.84
CA VAL A 334 4.13 7.15 27.67
C VAL A 334 5.32 6.40 27.07
N HIS A 335 5.35 6.14 25.76
CA HIS A 335 6.46 5.49 25.10
C HIS A 335 7.75 6.32 25.21
N ARG A 336 7.65 7.64 25.01
CA ARG A 336 8.77 8.57 25.20
C ARG A 336 9.25 8.52 26.65
N GLU A 337 8.37 8.62 27.64
CA GLU A 337 8.77 8.53 29.05
C GLU A 337 9.43 7.18 29.40
N LEU A 338 8.92 6.08 28.87
CA LEU A 338 9.45 4.74 29.15
C LEU A 338 10.77 4.43 28.44
N THR A 339 11.07 5.09 27.32
CA THR A 339 12.25 4.79 26.48
C THR A 339 13.29 5.90 26.44
N GLN A 340 12.93 7.12 26.83
CA GLN A 340 13.84 8.25 26.92
C GLN A 340 14.91 7.95 27.98
N ARG A 341 16.17 8.11 27.56
CA ARG A 341 17.32 7.92 28.43
C ARG A 341 17.61 9.22 29.17
N TYR A 342 17.75 9.15 30.48
CA TYR A 342 18.11 10.30 31.31
C TYR A 342 19.60 10.24 31.73
N PRO A 343 20.24 11.39 31.99
CA PRO A 343 21.55 11.41 32.61
C PRO A 343 21.51 10.73 33.99
N SER A 344 22.53 9.92 34.29
CA SER A 344 22.68 9.26 35.61
C SER A 344 22.69 10.29 36.73
N ARG A 345 21.99 10.04 37.85
CA ARG A 345 21.98 10.95 39.02
C ARG A 345 23.02 10.62 40.09
N SER A 346 23.88 9.61 39.88
CA SER A 346 24.90 9.23 40.86
C SER A 346 26.04 10.26 40.93
N ALA A 347 26.44 10.65 42.15
CA ALA A 347 27.56 11.56 42.41
C ALA A 347 28.94 10.93 42.15
N HIS A 348 29.01 9.62 41.92
CA HIS A 348 30.27 8.87 41.75
C HIS A 348 30.49 8.33 40.32
N ARG A 349 29.74 8.83 39.33
CA ARG A 349 29.87 8.34 37.94
C ARG A 349 31.23 8.71 37.32
N LYS A 350 31.74 7.83 36.47
CA LYS A 350 32.99 8.05 35.70
C LYS A 350 32.81 8.95 34.47
N ASP A 351 31.61 8.99 33.88
CA ASP A 351 31.28 9.86 32.76
C ASP A 351 29.76 10.17 32.67
N ASP A 352 29.39 11.08 31.77
CA ASP A 352 28.03 11.60 31.59
C ASP A 352 27.19 10.77 30.61
N LYS A 353 27.61 9.55 30.26
CA LYS A 353 26.86 8.73 29.31
C LYS A 353 25.52 8.30 29.93
N PRO A 354 24.42 8.35 29.15
CA PRO A 354 23.09 8.01 29.65
C PRO A 354 22.97 6.48 29.83
N VAL A 355 22.70 6.04 31.06
CA VAL A 355 22.71 4.61 31.43
C VAL A 355 21.33 3.99 31.67
N ASP A 356 20.24 4.75 31.91
CA ASP A 356 18.95 4.14 32.27
C ASP A 356 17.70 4.84 31.68
N THR A 357 16.68 4.03 31.39
CA THR A 357 15.29 4.44 31.07
C THR A 357 14.49 4.68 32.36
N LEU A 358 13.29 5.29 32.28
CA LEU A 358 12.45 5.48 33.49
C LEU A 358 12.00 4.14 34.12
N ALA A 359 11.84 3.10 33.30
CA ALA A 359 11.66 1.72 33.76
C ALA A 359 12.91 1.18 34.49
N GLY A 360 14.10 1.56 34.01
CA GLY A 360 15.37 1.34 34.72
C GLY A 360 15.39 2.05 36.07
N ILE A 361 14.95 3.31 36.16
CA ILE A 361 14.87 4.07 37.44
C ILE A 361 13.92 3.41 38.44
N ALA A 362 12.78 2.87 37.99
CA ALA A 362 11.82 2.19 38.86
C ALA A 362 12.32 0.80 39.34
N LEU A 363 13.10 0.10 38.52
CA LEU A 363 13.71 -1.20 38.86
C LEU A 363 15.04 -1.04 39.62
N ASN A 364 15.68 0.12 39.54
CA ASN A 364 16.96 0.43 40.18
C ASN A 364 16.75 1.00 41.59
N ILE A 365 16.15 0.18 42.46
CA ILE A 365 16.28 0.31 43.92
C ILE A 365 17.76 0.20 44.36
N ASP A 366 18.64 -0.26 43.47
CA ASP A 366 20.03 -0.66 43.73
C ASP A 366 21.02 0.53 43.85
N GLY A 367 20.77 1.67 43.19
CA GLY A 367 21.69 2.82 43.23
C GLY A 367 21.87 3.42 44.63
N ARG A 368 20.79 3.56 45.41
CA ARG A 368 20.87 4.06 46.79
C ARG A 368 21.40 3.02 47.78
N VAL A 369 21.19 1.73 47.49
CA VAL A 369 21.75 0.61 48.27
C VAL A 369 23.26 0.51 48.04
N HIS A 370 23.72 0.73 46.81
CA HIS A 370 25.14 0.81 46.48
C HIS A 370 25.82 2.02 47.14
N GLU A 371 25.20 3.20 47.09
CA GLU A 371 25.68 4.40 47.81
C GLU A 371 25.77 4.15 49.32
N ALA A 372 24.75 3.53 49.93
CA ALA A 372 24.79 3.14 51.33
C ALA A 372 25.90 2.11 51.63
N SER A 373 26.18 1.18 50.71
CA SER A 373 27.24 0.18 50.87
C SER A 373 28.65 0.75 50.85
N ILE A 374 28.85 1.93 50.25
CA ILE A 374 30.15 2.62 50.17
C ILE A 374 30.30 3.62 51.34
N ASP A 375 29.26 4.38 51.67
CA ASP A 375 29.33 5.44 52.67
C ASP A 375 29.32 4.91 54.12
N ILE A 376 28.63 3.79 54.38
CA ILE A 376 28.49 3.24 55.73
C ILE A 376 29.84 2.76 56.29
N PRO A 377 30.66 1.98 55.56
CA PRO A 377 31.97 1.56 56.05
C PRO A 377 32.90 2.75 56.35
N ALA A 378 32.96 3.74 55.46
CA ALA A 378 33.82 4.91 55.63
C ALA A 378 33.44 5.75 56.88
N LYS A 379 32.13 5.87 57.16
CA LYS A 379 31.64 6.53 58.37
C LYS A 379 31.89 5.71 59.63
N LEU A 380 31.79 4.38 59.57
CA LEU A 380 32.15 3.50 60.68
C LEU A 380 33.63 3.61 61.04
N ASP A 381 34.52 3.61 60.03
CA ASP A 381 35.97 3.75 60.26
C ASP A 381 36.33 5.11 60.88
N ALA A 382 35.65 6.18 60.47
CA ALA A 382 35.82 7.49 61.07
C ALA A 382 35.35 7.51 62.55
N LEU A 383 34.20 6.92 62.83
CA LEU A 383 33.67 6.81 64.20
C LEU A 383 34.60 5.98 65.10
N GLN A 384 35.13 4.88 64.58
CA GLN A 384 36.07 4.02 65.31
C GLN A 384 37.36 4.78 65.66
N ARG A 385 37.92 5.54 64.72
CA ARG A 385 39.10 6.40 65.00
C ARG A 385 38.82 7.41 66.11
N THR A 386 37.68 8.09 66.06
CA THR A 386 37.30 9.04 67.12
C THR A 386 37.12 8.35 68.46
N LEU A 387 36.56 7.12 68.48
CA LEU A 387 36.41 6.35 69.71
C LEU A 387 37.77 5.94 70.29
N ASP A 388 38.71 5.53 69.43
CA ASP A 388 40.07 5.16 69.85
C ASP A 388 40.83 6.37 70.41
N GLU A 389 40.70 7.54 69.78
CA GLU A 389 41.26 8.81 70.30
C GLU A 389 40.68 9.17 71.67
N LEU A 390 39.37 9.03 71.85
CA LEU A 390 38.70 9.35 73.10
C LEU A 390 39.12 8.38 74.22
N ASN A 391 39.29 7.09 73.90
CA ASN A 391 39.81 6.09 74.83
C ASN A 391 41.26 6.38 75.24
N ALA A 392 42.11 6.81 74.30
CA ALA A 392 43.47 7.22 74.61
C ALA A 392 43.51 8.43 75.56
N LEU A 393 42.70 9.46 75.29
CA LEU A 393 42.57 10.63 76.16
C LEU A 393 42.07 10.27 77.57
N ILE A 394 41.10 9.36 77.67
CA ILE A 394 40.62 8.87 78.97
C ILE A 394 41.72 8.08 79.71
N ALA A 395 42.46 7.23 79.01
CA ALA A 395 43.54 6.44 79.60
C ALA A 395 44.68 7.33 80.13
N ASP A 396 45.02 8.40 79.40
CA ASP A 396 46.01 9.38 79.84
C ASP A 396 45.50 10.19 81.05
N ALA A 397 44.24 10.62 81.05
CA ALA A 397 43.63 11.31 82.19
C ALA A 397 43.52 10.45 83.47
N ILE A 398 43.44 9.12 83.34
CA ILE A 398 43.47 8.18 84.47
C ILE A 398 44.89 7.98 85.01
N LYS A 399 45.93 8.10 84.17
CA LYS A 399 47.34 8.01 84.61
C LYS A 399 47.86 9.27 85.31
N GLU A 400 47.21 10.41 85.10
CA GLU A 400 47.54 11.69 85.75
C GLU A 400 46.86 11.90 87.12
N LYS A 401 46.10 10.91 87.60
CA LYS A 401 45.59 10.81 88.98
C LYS A 401 46.32 9.73 89.75
#